data_AF-K3ZM93-F1
#
_entry.id   AF-K3ZM93-F1
#
_cell.length_a   1.000
_cell.length_b   1.000
_cell.length_c   1.000
_cell.angle_alpha   90.00
_cell.angle_beta   90.00
_cell.angle_gamma   90.00
#
_symmetry.space_group_name_H-M   'P 1'
#
loop_
_entity.id
_entity.type
_entity.pdbx_description
1 polymer ?
#
loop_
_entity_poly.entity_id
_entity_poly.type
_entity_poly.pdbx_seq_one_letter_code
_entity_poly.pdbx_strand_id
1 'polypeptide(L)'
;MTDLDYCALITIETSLESDILVKIDDIFVTQSQLSCLLDPKKFLNDDVISAYICCIKYQTHLQSRNDVKFYLENPFISVILKRDGKFGVGQDGNHMTKIVRNYLKHEMILIPINIKETHWYLAIINTQKCEIQVLDSLCWDSNRGDLADTLQGLQFHLDIIGRQQNLISHNWKDLQVISWIITEQLQEPIQKDGSSCGLFMLKFMEYWTGDSLSHPITQEDINCFRYKLAGILLCWKRNTAQTTPKNISLLGNSDDQKEPKATDSLLEETKYQSLMSILSKISENELIGGLCDYIKSINCLETLEEVWVRNSKPYSISLTVRKLQEILKEDLPMDCDCLNLVIRKFMFDEIQMMKKTKGTISKHYLDTRFWMITDYGRHPNFRKKLDVDQLAETVCSWPGVNYSVSRCKLVRHHFPIPILAIIATSLLVHVNALALVVTNSILQILIPIVQFNKTFILFILNQDTRTVYILDPTPLDPVYKYNPNARYVKKLLCIAEFLPKAMSKVCPGSRWSEDVFLWCQIILSDVPIENRELSGYLVSLFMCIWKDEELRLPILKDGYELRKQFMAQLLTYKDNECEDNLPAGVRDFLRCINATQS
;
A
#
# COMPACT_ATOMS: atom_id res chain seq x y z
N MET A 1 9.26 19.55 -35.61
CA MET A 1 8.25 19.60 -34.54
C MET A 1 7.15 20.54 -34.99
N THR A 2 5.93 20.31 -34.54
CA THR A 2 4.76 21.17 -34.78
C THR A 2 4.62 22.19 -33.65
N ASP A 3 3.83 23.24 -33.85
CA ASP A 3 3.52 24.21 -32.80
C ASP A 3 2.89 23.55 -31.57
N LEU A 4 2.10 22.50 -31.78
CA LEU A 4 1.51 21.68 -30.72
C LEU A 4 2.57 20.96 -29.88
N ASP A 5 3.62 20.43 -30.51
CA ASP A 5 4.73 19.80 -29.80
C ASP A 5 5.43 20.80 -28.88
N TYR A 6 5.68 22.03 -29.37
CA TYR A 6 6.27 23.09 -28.56
C TYR A 6 5.36 23.52 -27.39
N CYS A 7 4.06 23.69 -27.64
CA CYS A 7 3.11 24.00 -26.57
C CYS A 7 3.05 22.91 -25.50
N ALA A 8 3.15 21.63 -25.88
CA ALA A 8 3.16 20.52 -24.94
C ALA A 8 4.41 20.54 -24.05
N LEU A 9 5.59 20.81 -24.60
CA LEU A 9 6.83 20.93 -23.83
C LEU A 9 6.77 22.09 -22.83
N ILE A 10 6.30 23.27 -23.27
CA ILE A 10 6.13 24.44 -22.39
C ILE A 10 5.12 24.12 -21.28
N THR A 11 4.04 23.40 -21.59
CA THR A 11 3.04 22.98 -20.59
C THR A 11 3.69 22.09 -19.54
N ILE A 12 4.49 21.09 -19.94
CA ILE A 12 5.22 20.24 -18.99
C ILE A 12 6.18 21.11 -18.15
N GLU A 13 6.93 22.02 -18.77
CA GLU A 13 7.91 22.84 -18.06
C GLU A 13 7.28 23.82 -17.04
N THR A 14 6.07 24.31 -17.31
CA THR A 14 5.42 25.37 -16.51
C THR A 14 4.38 24.87 -15.50
N SER A 15 3.95 23.61 -15.61
CA SER A 15 3.04 22.96 -14.65
C SER A 15 3.72 22.56 -13.34
N LEU A 16 2.93 22.35 -12.29
CA LEU A 16 3.43 21.87 -10.99
C LEU A 16 3.77 20.38 -11.07
N GLU A 17 4.76 19.93 -10.30
CA GLU A 17 5.22 18.53 -10.29
C GLU A 17 4.12 17.50 -10.00
N SER A 18 3.10 17.90 -9.25
CA SER A 18 1.94 17.08 -8.88
C SER A 18 0.79 17.14 -9.90
N ASP A 19 0.84 18.02 -10.90
CA ASP A 19 -0.23 18.16 -11.89
C ASP A 19 -0.32 16.91 -12.77
N ILE A 20 -1.51 16.35 -12.92
CA ILE A 20 -1.78 15.27 -13.87
C ILE A 20 -2.02 15.90 -15.24
N LEU A 21 -1.08 15.71 -16.16
CA LEU A 21 -1.13 16.29 -17.52
C LEU A 21 -1.64 15.30 -18.57
N VAL A 22 -1.57 14.01 -18.28
CA VAL A 22 -2.06 12.95 -19.16
C VAL A 22 -2.99 12.05 -18.35
N LYS A 23 -4.22 11.89 -18.84
CA LYS A 23 -5.23 10.96 -18.34
C LYS A 23 -5.88 10.25 -19.53
N ILE A 24 -5.31 9.13 -19.95
CA ILE A 24 -5.76 8.35 -21.12
C ILE A 24 -6.29 7.00 -20.63
N ASP A 25 -7.59 6.80 -20.80
CA ASP A 25 -8.35 5.72 -20.15
C ASP A 25 -8.08 5.74 -18.64
N ASP A 26 -7.50 4.67 -18.10
CA ASP A 26 -7.18 4.60 -16.68
C ASP A 26 -5.78 5.18 -16.38
N ILE A 27 -4.93 5.49 -17.37
CA ILE A 27 -3.50 5.86 -17.16
C ILE A 27 -3.39 7.32 -16.79
N PHE A 28 -2.71 7.61 -15.67
CA PHE A 28 -2.44 8.95 -15.17
C PHE A 28 -0.93 9.21 -15.19
N VAL A 29 -0.51 10.32 -15.80
CA VAL A 29 0.90 10.72 -15.80
C VAL A 29 1.01 12.16 -15.32
N THR A 30 1.84 12.37 -14.30
CA THR A 30 2.10 13.69 -13.72
C THR A 30 3.15 14.46 -14.52
N GLN A 31 3.25 15.77 -14.27
CA GLN A 31 4.32 16.61 -14.78
C GLN A 31 5.69 16.05 -14.40
N SER A 32 5.89 15.66 -13.13
CA SER A 32 7.17 15.14 -12.64
C SER A 32 7.63 13.90 -13.42
N GLN A 33 6.69 13.02 -13.79
CA GLN A 33 6.96 11.84 -14.61
C GLN A 33 7.24 12.19 -16.08
N LEU A 34 6.53 13.19 -16.64
CA LEU A 34 6.74 13.67 -18.01
C LEU A 34 8.03 14.47 -18.19
N SER A 35 8.62 14.98 -17.11
CA SER A 35 9.87 15.76 -17.15
C SER A 35 11.05 15.01 -17.80
N CYS A 36 11.00 13.67 -17.85
CA CYS A 36 11.98 12.85 -18.57
C CYS A 36 12.02 13.13 -20.08
N LEU A 37 10.96 13.69 -20.65
CA LEU A 37 10.89 14.09 -22.07
C LEU A 37 11.60 15.41 -22.34
N LEU A 38 11.83 16.24 -21.32
CA LEU A 38 12.52 17.53 -21.44
C LEU A 38 14.05 17.38 -21.43
N ASP A 39 14.57 16.28 -20.86
CA ASP A 39 16.00 16.05 -20.72
C ASP A 39 16.44 14.87 -21.61
N PRO A 40 17.29 15.10 -22.64
CA PRO A 40 17.77 14.05 -23.52
C PRO A 40 18.60 12.98 -22.79
N LYS A 41 19.14 13.27 -21.60
CA LYS A 41 19.96 12.32 -20.82
C LYS A 41 19.13 11.44 -19.88
N LYS A 42 17.84 11.72 -19.68
CA LYS A 42 16.99 10.94 -18.78
C LYS A 42 16.37 9.73 -19.50
N PHE A 43 16.32 8.62 -18.77
CA PHE A 43 15.50 7.46 -19.15
C PHE A 43 14.01 7.83 -19.14
N LEU A 44 13.24 7.20 -20.01
CA LEU A 44 11.79 7.33 -19.96
C LEU A 44 11.24 6.67 -18.69
N ASN A 45 10.21 7.29 -18.14
CA ASN A 45 9.43 6.75 -17.04
C ASN A 45 8.43 5.69 -17.54
N ASP A 46 8.21 4.64 -16.75
CA ASP A 46 7.29 3.52 -17.05
C ASP A 46 5.85 3.98 -17.37
N ASP A 47 5.35 5.02 -16.70
CA ASP A 47 4.01 5.56 -16.94
C ASP A 47 3.91 6.32 -18.27
N VAL A 48 4.99 6.99 -18.69
CA VAL A 48 5.08 7.65 -20.00
C VAL A 48 5.07 6.62 -21.13
N ILE A 49 5.84 5.54 -20.98
CA ILE A 49 5.83 4.40 -21.90
C ILE A 49 4.43 3.78 -21.97
N SER A 50 3.83 3.52 -20.80
CA SER A 50 2.48 2.96 -20.67
C SER A 50 1.43 3.80 -21.38
N ALA A 51 1.45 5.12 -21.18
CA ALA A 51 0.54 6.05 -21.84
C ALA A 51 0.70 6.03 -23.36
N TYR A 52 1.93 5.94 -23.86
CA TYR A 52 2.15 5.87 -25.31
C TYR A 52 1.71 4.55 -25.92
N ILE A 53 1.99 3.41 -25.27
CA ILE A 53 1.51 2.10 -25.69
C ILE A 53 -0.04 2.12 -25.76
N CYS A 54 -0.69 2.82 -24.84
CA CYS A 54 -2.13 3.07 -24.89
C CYS A 54 -2.56 3.81 -26.16
N CYS A 55 -1.89 4.90 -26.51
CA CYS A 55 -2.16 5.63 -27.76
C CYS A 55 -2.03 4.74 -29.00
N ILE A 56 -0.93 3.99 -29.13
CA ILE A 56 -0.67 3.21 -30.36
C ILE A 56 -1.56 1.97 -30.47
N LYS A 57 -2.02 1.38 -29.36
CA LYS A 57 -3.02 0.30 -29.41
C LYS A 57 -4.36 0.74 -29.98
N TYR A 58 -4.76 2.01 -29.86
CA TYR A 58 -5.99 2.50 -30.50
C TYR A 58 -5.88 2.60 -32.03
N GLN A 59 -4.68 2.44 -32.58
CA GLN A 59 -4.46 2.44 -34.01
C GLN A 59 -4.70 1.03 -34.55
N THR A 60 -5.82 0.83 -35.22
CA THR A 60 -6.26 -0.49 -35.71
C THR A 60 -5.23 -1.18 -36.62
N HIS A 61 -4.51 -0.40 -37.44
CA HIS A 61 -3.44 -0.91 -38.30
C HIS A 61 -2.23 -1.47 -37.51
N LEU A 62 -2.06 -1.10 -36.24
CA LEU A 62 -1.00 -1.64 -35.38
C LEU A 62 -1.42 -2.91 -34.65
N GLN A 63 -2.72 -3.16 -34.51
CA GLN A 63 -3.28 -4.41 -33.96
C GLN A 63 -3.31 -5.55 -34.98
N SER A 64 -3.34 -5.22 -36.27
CA SER A 64 -3.33 -6.19 -37.36
C SER A 64 -2.44 -5.68 -38.50
N ARG A 65 -1.29 -6.34 -38.70
CA ARG A 65 -0.31 -5.99 -39.75
C ARG A 65 -0.14 -7.20 -40.65
N ASN A 66 -0.35 -7.05 -41.96
CA ASN A 66 -0.25 -8.16 -42.93
C ASN A 66 -1.06 -9.40 -42.50
N ASP A 67 -2.30 -9.19 -42.04
CA ASP A 67 -3.20 -10.23 -41.52
C ASP A 67 -2.71 -10.99 -40.26
N VAL A 68 -1.64 -10.52 -39.62
CA VAL A 68 -1.11 -11.03 -38.35
C VAL A 68 -1.62 -10.15 -37.21
N LYS A 69 -2.17 -10.75 -36.13
CA LYS A 69 -2.64 -10.00 -34.97
C LYS A 69 -1.52 -9.77 -33.97
N PHE A 70 -1.33 -8.52 -33.63
CA PHE A 70 -0.34 -8.06 -32.68
C PHE A 70 -1.02 -7.72 -31.36
N TYR A 71 -0.44 -8.23 -30.28
CA TYR A 71 -0.75 -7.83 -28.92
C TYR A 71 0.42 -7.04 -28.37
N LEU A 72 0.19 -5.76 -28.06
CA LEU A 72 1.19 -4.92 -27.41
C LEU A 72 1.02 -5.07 -25.90
N GLU A 73 2.05 -5.35 -25.14
CA GLU A 73 1.91 -5.45 -23.69
C GLU A 73 2.47 -4.21 -22.97
N ASN A 74 1.96 -3.94 -21.78
CA ASN A 74 2.40 -2.89 -20.90
C ASN A 74 3.63 -3.34 -20.08
N PRO A 75 4.61 -2.45 -19.81
CA PRO A 75 5.76 -2.75 -18.96
C PRO A 75 5.45 -3.33 -17.59
N PHE A 76 4.33 -2.95 -16.99
CA PHE A 76 3.94 -3.48 -15.69
C PHE A 76 3.68 -4.99 -15.74
N ILE A 77 3.07 -5.48 -16.81
CA ILE A 77 2.79 -6.91 -16.99
C ILE A 77 4.08 -7.69 -17.17
N SER A 78 5.10 -7.14 -17.85
CA SER A 78 6.40 -7.79 -17.97
C SER A 78 7.12 -7.90 -16.62
N VAL A 79 7.00 -6.89 -15.75
CA VAL A 79 7.52 -6.95 -14.37
C VAL A 79 6.85 -8.05 -13.55
N ILE A 80 5.52 -8.23 -13.68
CA ILE A 80 4.81 -9.32 -12.98
C ILE A 80 5.22 -10.69 -13.53
N LEU A 81 5.29 -10.85 -14.85
CA LEU A 81 5.77 -12.09 -15.47
C LEU A 81 7.19 -12.43 -15.00
N LYS A 82 8.09 -11.44 -14.95
CA LYS A 82 9.45 -11.61 -14.41
C LYS A 82 9.46 -12.04 -12.95
N ARG A 83 8.61 -11.44 -12.10
CA ARG A 83 8.45 -11.85 -10.70
C ARG A 83 8.01 -13.31 -10.62
N ASP A 84 6.99 -13.68 -11.38
CA ASP A 84 6.40 -15.02 -11.33
C ASP A 84 7.38 -16.09 -11.80
N GLY A 85 8.28 -15.77 -12.75
CA GLY A 85 9.36 -16.68 -13.12
C GLY A 85 10.38 -16.92 -12.01
N LYS A 86 10.69 -15.89 -11.21
CA LYS A 86 11.64 -16.01 -10.09
C LYS A 86 11.09 -16.74 -8.88
N PHE A 87 9.83 -16.46 -8.54
CA PHE A 87 9.25 -16.86 -7.25
C PHE A 87 8.11 -17.88 -7.39
N GLY A 88 7.70 -18.21 -8.61
CA GLY A 88 6.53 -19.03 -8.90
C GLY A 88 5.22 -18.22 -8.87
N VAL A 89 4.16 -18.85 -9.36
CA VAL A 89 2.82 -18.26 -9.36
C VAL A 89 2.15 -18.50 -8.00
N GLY A 90 1.79 -17.42 -7.29
CA GLY A 90 1.07 -17.50 -6.02
C GLY A 90 -0.36 -18.07 -6.14
N GLN A 91 -0.98 -18.40 -5.00
CA GLN A 91 -2.31 -19.04 -4.94
C GLN A 91 -3.44 -18.24 -5.62
N ASP A 92 -3.24 -16.94 -5.88
CA ASP A 92 -4.23 -16.03 -6.48
C ASP A 92 -3.88 -15.55 -7.92
N GLY A 93 -2.94 -16.21 -8.63
CA GLY A 93 -2.47 -15.85 -9.99
C GLY A 93 -3.51 -15.83 -11.13
N ASN A 94 -4.81 -15.86 -10.81
CA ASN A 94 -5.94 -15.93 -11.72
C ASN A 94 -6.05 -14.68 -12.62
N HIS A 95 -5.69 -13.49 -12.14
CA HIS A 95 -5.73 -12.27 -12.96
C HIS A 95 -4.68 -12.27 -14.08
N MET A 96 -3.42 -12.52 -13.75
CA MET A 96 -2.35 -12.64 -14.75
C MET A 96 -2.62 -13.79 -15.73
N THR A 97 -3.15 -14.91 -15.22
CA THR A 97 -3.58 -16.03 -16.06
C THR A 97 -4.68 -15.60 -17.06
N LYS A 98 -5.60 -14.69 -16.70
CA LYS A 98 -6.59 -14.14 -17.65
C LYS A 98 -5.94 -13.28 -18.73
N ILE A 99 -4.94 -12.47 -18.38
CA ILE A 99 -4.18 -11.65 -19.35
C ILE A 99 -3.43 -12.56 -20.33
N VAL A 100 -2.67 -13.53 -19.81
CA VAL A 100 -1.96 -14.52 -20.64
C VAL A 100 -2.92 -15.32 -21.50
N ARG A 101 -4.11 -15.66 -20.99
CA ARG A 101 -5.16 -16.31 -21.81
C ARG A 101 -5.58 -15.45 -23.01
N ASN A 102 -5.55 -14.13 -22.91
CA ASN A 102 -5.82 -13.26 -24.06
C ASN A 102 -4.68 -13.23 -25.08
N TYR A 103 -3.43 -13.53 -24.69
CA TYR A 103 -2.32 -13.65 -25.64
C TYR A 103 -2.56 -14.74 -26.67
N LEU A 104 -3.24 -15.84 -26.27
CA LEU A 104 -3.56 -16.97 -27.15
C LEU A 104 -4.43 -16.59 -28.36
N LYS A 105 -5.06 -15.41 -28.35
CA LYS A 105 -5.86 -14.87 -29.48
C LYS A 105 -5.02 -14.15 -30.54
N HIS A 106 -3.71 -14.02 -30.32
CA HIS A 106 -2.81 -13.20 -31.12
C HIS A 106 -1.60 -14.03 -31.58
N GLU A 107 -1.06 -13.67 -32.75
CA GLU A 107 0.10 -14.35 -33.34
C GLU A 107 1.44 -13.75 -32.89
N MET A 108 1.46 -12.46 -32.55
CA MET A 108 2.65 -11.71 -32.13
C MET A 108 2.38 -10.99 -30.81
N ILE A 109 3.22 -11.21 -29.79
CA ILE A 109 3.05 -10.61 -28.46
C ILE A 109 4.31 -9.84 -28.10
N LEU A 110 4.18 -8.52 -28.01
CA LEU A 110 5.27 -7.56 -27.86
C LEU A 110 5.37 -7.18 -26.39
N ILE A 111 6.39 -7.68 -25.71
CA ILE A 111 6.61 -7.51 -24.28
C ILE A 111 7.80 -6.55 -24.06
N PRO A 112 7.55 -5.32 -23.57
CA PRO A 112 8.63 -4.41 -23.21
C PRO A 112 9.35 -4.92 -21.97
N ILE A 113 10.68 -5.06 -22.03
CA ILE A 113 11.49 -5.54 -20.90
C ILE A 113 12.24 -4.37 -20.28
N ASN A 114 12.01 -4.16 -18.98
CA ASN A 114 12.71 -3.17 -18.17
C ASN A 114 13.82 -3.82 -17.35
N ILE A 115 15.06 -3.40 -17.59
CA ILE A 115 16.18 -3.61 -16.67
C ILE A 115 16.27 -2.33 -15.84
N LYS A 116 15.77 -2.40 -14.60
CA LYS A 116 15.60 -1.26 -13.69
C LYS A 116 16.82 -0.34 -13.72
N GLU A 117 16.57 0.95 -13.98
CA GLU A 117 17.57 2.04 -14.00
C GLU A 117 18.75 1.81 -14.96
N THR A 118 18.62 0.85 -15.89
CA THR A 118 19.73 0.41 -16.75
C THR A 118 19.36 0.43 -18.22
N HIS A 119 18.30 -0.27 -18.63
CA HIS A 119 18.03 -0.49 -20.06
C HIS A 119 16.58 -0.91 -20.36
N TRP A 120 16.14 -0.61 -21.59
CA TRP A 120 14.86 -1.06 -22.17
C TRP A 120 15.11 -1.76 -23.50
N TYR A 121 14.45 -2.90 -23.70
CA TYR A 121 14.41 -3.58 -25.00
C TYR A 121 13.07 -4.27 -25.20
N LEU A 122 12.82 -4.77 -26.41
CA LEU A 122 11.56 -5.42 -26.75
C LEU A 122 11.78 -6.91 -26.99
N ALA A 123 11.01 -7.73 -26.27
CA ALA A 123 10.87 -9.15 -26.58
C ALA A 123 9.57 -9.38 -27.36
N ILE A 124 9.62 -10.21 -28.40
CA ILE A 124 8.45 -10.57 -29.20
C ILE A 124 8.30 -12.10 -29.18
N ILE A 125 7.15 -12.55 -28.72
CA ILE A 125 6.76 -13.96 -28.81
C ILE A 125 6.15 -14.14 -30.20
N ASN A 126 6.91 -14.76 -31.11
CA ASN A 126 6.48 -15.04 -32.46
C ASN A 126 5.96 -16.48 -32.54
N THR A 127 4.65 -16.61 -32.45
CA THR A 127 3.98 -17.92 -32.33
C THR A 127 3.93 -18.68 -33.65
N GLN A 128 4.05 -17.97 -34.78
CA GLN A 128 4.04 -18.56 -36.11
C GLN A 128 5.35 -19.31 -36.39
N LYS A 129 6.46 -18.74 -35.91
CA LYS A 129 7.82 -19.30 -36.01
C LYS A 129 8.25 -20.12 -34.80
N CYS A 130 7.54 -20.01 -33.67
CA CYS A 130 7.92 -20.60 -32.39
C CYS A 130 9.32 -20.13 -31.95
N GLU A 131 9.52 -18.81 -31.98
CA GLU A 131 10.77 -18.16 -31.56
C GLU A 131 10.48 -16.93 -30.68
N ILE A 132 11.45 -16.58 -29.85
CA ILE A 132 11.47 -15.32 -29.10
C ILE A 132 12.41 -14.38 -29.83
N GLN A 133 11.88 -13.31 -30.41
CA GLN A 133 12.68 -12.30 -31.11
C GLN A 133 13.03 -11.17 -30.14
N VAL A 134 14.28 -10.73 -30.15
CA VAL A 134 14.76 -9.63 -29.31
C VAL A 134 15.18 -8.46 -30.18
N LEU A 135 14.58 -7.30 -29.93
CA LEU A 135 14.96 -6.02 -30.53
C LEU A 135 15.58 -5.14 -29.43
N ASP A 136 16.91 -5.04 -29.49
CA ASP A 136 17.72 -4.28 -28.54
C ASP A 136 18.56 -3.23 -29.27
N SER A 137 18.23 -1.96 -29.08
CA SER A 137 18.88 -0.84 -29.75
C SER A 137 20.35 -0.67 -29.42
N LEU A 138 20.80 -1.18 -28.27
CA LEU A 138 22.21 -1.18 -27.84
C LEU A 138 22.94 -2.47 -28.22
N CYS A 139 22.23 -3.50 -28.70
CA CYS A 139 22.78 -4.85 -28.90
C CYS A 139 23.56 -5.30 -27.65
N TRP A 140 22.93 -5.11 -26.48
CA TRP A 140 23.62 -5.26 -25.20
C TRP A 140 24.03 -6.73 -25.00
N ASP A 141 25.33 -6.97 -24.85
CA ASP A 141 25.90 -8.28 -24.50
C ASP A 141 25.61 -8.62 -23.02
N SER A 142 24.37 -9.05 -22.77
CA SER A 142 23.90 -9.50 -21.47
C SER A 142 23.42 -10.94 -21.60
N ASN A 143 23.49 -11.69 -20.50
CA ASN A 143 23.01 -13.06 -20.44
C ASN A 143 21.47 -13.19 -20.52
N ARG A 144 20.73 -12.10 -20.79
CA ARG A 144 19.27 -12.03 -20.89
C ARG A 144 18.53 -12.70 -19.71
N GLY A 145 19.11 -12.66 -18.50
CA GLY A 145 18.52 -13.33 -17.33
C GLY A 145 17.12 -12.80 -16.98
N ASP A 146 16.90 -11.51 -17.18
CA ASP A 146 15.61 -10.85 -17.05
C ASP A 146 14.56 -11.31 -18.07
N LEU A 147 14.97 -11.62 -19.31
CA LEU A 147 14.09 -12.26 -20.29
C LEU A 147 13.78 -13.69 -19.87
N ALA A 148 14.78 -14.45 -19.42
CA ALA A 148 14.60 -15.83 -18.98
C ALA A 148 13.58 -15.91 -17.83
N ASP A 149 13.69 -15.04 -16.82
CA ASP A 149 12.71 -14.92 -15.74
C ASP A 149 11.32 -14.55 -16.28
N THR A 150 11.23 -13.59 -17.21
CA THR A 150 9.94 -13.17 -17.81
C THR A 150 9.25 -14.31 -18.56
N LEU A 151 10.02 -15.06 -19.37
CA LEU A 151 9.54 -16.22 -20.11
C LEU A 151 9.14 -17.37 -19.17
N GLN A 152 9.87 -17.56 -18.08
CA GLN A 152 9.55 -18.58 -17.08
C GLN A 152 8.20 -18.29 -16.38
N GLY A 153 7.93 -17.04 -16.03
CA GLY A 153 6.63 -16.66 -15.46
C GLY A 153 5.49 -16.80 -16.46
N LEU A 154 5.73 -16.43 -17.72
CA LEU A 154 4.78 -16.68 -18.80
C LEU A 154 4.48 -18.18 -18.94
N GLN A 155 5.51 -19.03 -18.91
CA GLN A 155 5.36 -20.48 -18.97
C GLN A 155 4.49 -21.01 -17.83
N PHE A 156 4.71 -20.55 -16.60
CA PHE A 156 3.88 -20.98 -15.47
C PHE A 156 2.39 -20.66 -15.69
N HIS A 157 2.07 -19.49 -16.24
CA HIS A 157 0.68 -19.15 -16.57
C HIS A 157 0.12 -19.99 -17.73
N LEU A 158 0.92 -20.26 -18.76
CA LEU A 158 0.54 -21.15 -19.86
C LEU A 158 0.28 -22.58 -19.37
N ASP A 159 1.10 -23.09 -18.44
CA ASP A 159 0.91 -24.40 -17.82
C ASP A 159 -0.40 -24.47 -17.02
N ILE A 160 -0.74 -23.40 -16.29
CA ILE A 160 -2.01 -23.28 -15.58
C ILE A 160 -3.18 -23.31 -16.57
N ILE A 161 -3.09 -22.56 -17.67
CA ILE A 161 -4.13 -22.55 -18.72
C ILE A 161 -4.26 -23.93 -19.37
N GLY A 162 -3.14 -24.60 -19.67
CA GLY A 162 -3.10 -25.93 -20.27
C GLY A 162 -3.77 -27.02 -19.42
N ARG A 163 -3.82 -26.85 -18.09
CA ARG A 163 -4.52 -27.76 -17.16
C ARG A 163 -6.02 -27.53 -17.06
N GLN A 164 -6.56 -26.43 -17.61
CA GLN A 164 -7.99 -26.09 -17.51
C GLN A 164 -8.80 -26.75 -18.63
N GLN A 165 -9.98 -27.31 -18.30
CA GLN A 165 -10.82 -28.07 -19.24
C GLN A 165 -11.45 -27.22 -20.37
N ASN A 166 -11.48 -25.89 -20.23
CA ASN A 166 -12.10 -24.95 -21.19
C ASN A 166 -11.03 -24.05 -21.84
N LEU A 167 -10.08 -24.65 -22.57
CA LEU A 167 -9.17 -23.87 -23.42
C LEU A 167 -9.97 -23.17 -24.53
N ILE A 168 -9.74 -21.86 -24.68
CA ILE A 168 -10.24 -21.08 -25.81
C ILE A 168 -9.52 -21.58 -27.07
N SER A 169 -10.22 -21.67 -28.21
CA SER A 169 -9.59 -21.94 -29.50
C SER A 169 -8.46 -20.94 -29.77
N HIS A 170 -7.25 -21.43 -30.04
CA HIS A 170 -6.06 -20.62 -30.30
C HIS A 170 -5.20 -21.20 -31.44
N ASN A 171 -4.38 -20.35 -32.05
CA ASN A 171 -3.52 -20.71 -33.20
C ASN A 171 -2.08 -21.05 -32.82
N TRP A 172 -1.71 -20.99 -31.54
CA TRP A 172 -0.36 -21.32 -31.09
C TRP A 172 -0.08 -22.81 -31.30
N LYS A 173 0.99 -23.12 -32.03
CA LYS A 173 1.40 -24.50 -32.36
C LYS A 173 1.98 -25.24 -31.15
N ASP A 174 2.55 -24.49 -30.23
CA ASP A 174 3.22 -24.97 -29.02
C ASP A 174 3.00 -23.94 -27.89
N LEU A 175 2.93 -24.41 -26.65
CA LEU A 175 2.80 -23.58 -25.45
C LEU A 175 4.06 -23.64 -24.57
N GLN A 176 5.08 -24.40 -24.96
CA GLN A 176 6.37 -24.51 -24.25
C GLN A 176 7.33 -23.39 -24.67
N VAL A 177 6.95 -22.14 -24.40
CA VAL A 177 7.68 -20.93 -24.79
C VAL A 177 9.12 -20.87 -24.26
N ILE A 178 9.41 -21.50 -23.12
CA ILE A 178 10.78 -21.56 -22.57
C ILE A 178 11.75 -22.39 -23.43
N SER A 179 11.21 -23.26 -24.30
CA SER A 179 12.01 -24.08 -25.20
C SER A 179 12.29 -23.41 -26.55
N TRP A 180 11.65 -22.27 -26.81
CA TRP A 180 11.76 -21.58 -28.09
C TRP A 180 13.11 -20.89 -28.22
N ILE A 181 13.65 -20.89 -29.44
CA ILE A 181 14.93 -20.25 -29.72
C ILE A 181 14.81 -18.74 -29.55
N ILE A 182 15.81 -18.14 -28.88
CA ILE A 182 15.94 -16.68 -28.76
C ILE A 182 16.78 -16.18 -29.93
N THR A 183 16.27 -15.21 -30.68
CA THR A 183 16.93 -14.64 -31.86
C THR A 183 17.07 -13.13 -31.73
N GLU A 184 18.31 -12.65 -31.71
CA GLU A 184 18.64 -11.21 -31.72
C GLU A 184 18.43 -10.67 -33.14
N GLN A 185 17.52 -9.70 -33.29
CA GLN A 185 17.11 -9.18 -34.61
C GLN A 185 18.01 -8.06 -35.12
N LEU A 186 18.82 -7.46 -34.23
CA LEU A 186 19.81 -6.45 -34.57
C LEU A 186 21.21 -7.02 -34.39
N GLN A 187 22.09 -6.75 -35.35
CA GLN A 187 23.47 -7.23 -35.33
C GLN A 187 24.45 -6.16 -34.82
N GLU A 188 24.07 -4.89 -34.91
CA GLU A 188 24.91 -3.75 -34.55
C GLU A 188 24.05 -2.70 -33.81
N PRO A 189 24.64 -2.00 -32.82
CA PRO A 189 23.93 -0.98 -32.05
C PRO A 189 23.50 0.18 -32.94
N ILE A 190 22.21 0.51 -32.90
CA ILE A 190 21.64 1.67 -33.61
C ILE A 190 21.46 2.88 -32.68
N GLN A 191 21.39 2.64 -31.38
CA GLN A 191 21.39 3.68 -30.36
C GLN A 191 22.82 4.16 -30.11
N LYS A 192 23.00 5.49 -30.11
CA LYS A 192 24.28 6.18 -29.93
C LYS A 192 24.41 6.92 -28.60
N ASP A 193 23.32 7.00 -27.84
CA ASP A 193 23.29 7.60 -26.49
C ASP A 193 23.03 6.54 -25.40
N GLY A 194 23.01 6.96 -24.14
CA GLY A 194 22.76 6.07 -22.99
C GLY A 194 21.33 6.08 -22.44
N SER A 195 20.38 6.77 -23.08
CA SER A 195 19.11 7.16 -22.44
C SER A 195 17.88 6.96 -23.33
N SER A 196 18.05 6.69 -24.61
CA SER A 196 16.95 6.62 -25.59
C SER A 196 16.41 5.22 -25.85
N CYS A 197 16.89 4.20 -25.13
CA CYS A 197 16.47 2.79 -25.29
C CYS A 197 14.94 2.60 -25.23
N GLY A 198 14.26 3.28 -24.29
CA GLY A 198 12.80 3.24 -24.20
C GLY A 198 12.09 3.83 -25.43
N LEU A 199 12.67 4.87 -26.06
CA LEU A 199 12.11 5.48 -27.28
C LEU A 199 12.29 4.56 -28.49
N PHE A 200 13.47 3.94 -28.63
CA PHE A 200 13.70 2.92 -29.65
C PHE A 200 12.74 1.75 -29.50
N MET A 201 12.56 1.24 -28.28
CA MET A 201 11.60 0.17 -27.99
C MET A 201 10.18 0.52 -28.41
N LEU A 202 9.71 1.75 -28.13
CA LEU A 202 8.39 2.21 -28.60
C LEU A 202 8.28 2.21 -30.13
N LYS A 203 9.35 2.65 -30.83
CA LYS A 203 9.38 2.64 -32.29
C LYS A 203 9.48 1.23 -32.88
N PHE A 204 10.14 0.30 -32.20
CA PHE A 204 10.10 -1.12 -32.54
C PHE A 204 8.67 -1.65 -32.44
N MET A 205 7.92 -1.28 -31.40
CA MET A 205 6.51 -1.68 -31.28
C MET A 205 5.65 -1.16 -32.43
N GLU A 206 5.88 0.06 -32.90
CA GLU A 206 5.15 0.64 -34.04
C GLU A 206 5.51 -0.03 -35.37
N TYR A 207 6.80 -0.26 -35.62
CA TYR A 207 7.27 -0.60 -36.96
C TYR A 207 7.56 -2.07 -37.22
N TRP A 208 7.65 -2.93 -36.19
CA TRP A 208 7.93 -4.36 -36.38
C TRP A 208 6.81 -5.08 -37.13
N THR A 209 7.16 -5.79 -38.20
CA THR A 209 6.21 -6.54 -39.04
C THR A 209 6.15 -8.03 -38.69
N GLY A 210 7.02 -8.52 -37.80
CA GLY A 210 7.23 -9.93 -37.51
C GLY A 210 8.56 -10.47 -38.04
N ASP A 211 9.11 -9.82 -39.07
CA ASP A 211 10.38 -10.20 -39.71
C ASP A 211 11.36 -9.04 -39.84
N SER A 212 10.85 -7.81 -39.97
CA SER A 212 11.68 -6.63 -40.15
C SER A 212 10.97 -5.38 -39.63
N LEU A 213 11.69 -4.26 -39.56
CA LEU A 213 11.08 -2.96 -39.37
C LEU A 213 10.51 -2.48 -40.71
N SER A 214 9.25 -2.02 -40.71
CA SER A 214 8.60 -1.42 -41.88
C SER A 214 9.24 -0.11 -42.31
N HIS A 215 9.92 0.58 -41.39
CA HIS A 215 10.64 1.83 -41.63
C HIS A 215 11.98 1.78 -40.89
N PRO A 216 13.08 2.27 -41.51
CA PRO A 216 14.35 2.41 -40.81
C PRO A 216 14.20 3.43 -39.67
N ILE A 217 14.84 3.15 -38.53
CA ILE A 217 14.84 4.03 -37.35
C ILE A 217 16.28 4.49 -37.12
N THR A 218 16.51 5.80 -37.11
CA THR A 218 17.82 6.40 -36.80
C THR A 218 17.82 7.08 -35.43
N GLN A 219 19.01 7.32 -34.88
CA GLN A 219 19.15 8.13 -33.66
C GLN A 219 18.55 9.55 -33.81
N GLU A 220 18.62 10.14 -35.00
CA GLU A 220 18.07 11.48 -35.25
C GLU A 220 16.53 11.48 -35.19
N ASP A 221 15.90 10.43 -35.72
CA ASP A 221 14.46 10.22 -35.59
C ASP A 221 14.05 10.10 -34.12
N ILE A 222 14.84 9.39 -33.31
CA ILE A 222 14.60 9.18 -31.89
C ILE A 222 14.78 10.46 -31.07
N ASN A 223 15.81 11.26 -31.38
CA ASN A 223 16.02 12.57 -30.77
C ASN A 223 14.82 13.50 -31.02
N CYS A 224 14.32 13.52 -32.25
CA CYS A 224 13.11 14.26 -32.60
C CYS A 224 11.86 13.67 -31.92
N PHE A 225 11.77 12.35 -31.85
CA PHE A 225 10.60 11.65 -31.30
C PHE A 225 10.42 11.90 -29.81
N ARG A 226 11.50 12.02 -29.02
CA ARG A 226 11.43 12.34 -27.58
C ARG A 226 10.53 13.54 -27.30
N TYR A 227 10.74 14.61 -28.04
CA TYR A 227 10.00 15.86 -27.86
C TYR A 227 8.60 15.78 -28.46
N LYS A 228 8.44 15.13 -29.62
CA LYS A 228 7.12 14.86 -30.21
C LYS A 228 6.23 14.00 -29.31
N LEU A 229 6.82 13.11 -28.51
CA LEU A 229 6.09 12.24 -27.60
C LEU A 229 5.26 13.06 -26.59
N ALA A 230 5.77 14.19 -26.12
CA ALA A 230 5.01 15.11 -25.26
C ALA A 230 3.75 15.62 -25.97
N GLY A 231 3.90 16.09 -27.22
CA GLY A 231 2.78 16.54 -28.05
C GLY A 231 1.74 15.45 -28.27
N ILE A 232 2.19 14.24 -28.60
CA ILE A 232 1.29 13.09 -28.82
C ILE A 232 0.46 12.78 -27.57
N LEU A 233 1.08 12.77 -26.38
CA LEU A 233 0.40 12.41 -25.14
C LEU A 233 -0.56 13.51 -24.66
N LEU A 234 -0.11 14.76 -24.62
CA LEU A 234 -0.93 15.88 -24.12
C LEU A 234 -2.10 16.19 -25.06
N CYS A 235 -1.87 16.12 -26.37
CA CYS A 235 -2.88 16.38 -27.39
C CYS A 235 -3.62 15.11 -27.85
N TRP A 236 -3.43 13.97 -27.18
CA TRP A 236 -4.15 12.75 -27.53
C TRP A 236 -5.65 12.95 -27.40
N LYS A 237 -6.42 12.55 -28.41
CA LYS A 237 -7.89 12.76 -28.46
C LYS A 237 -8.67 12.17 -27.27
N ARG A 238 -8.10 11.19 -26.57
CA ARG A 238 -8.69 10.55 -25.37
C ARG A 238 -8.08 11.04 -24.05
N ASN A 239 -7.17 12.02 -24.09
CA ASN A 239 -6.63 12.63 -22.89
C ASN A 239 -7.72 13.47 -22.21
N THR A 240 -8.02 13.16 -20.95
CA THR A 240 -9.08 13.82 -20.15
C THR A 240 -8.53 14.65 -18.98
N ALA A 241 -7.21 14.86 -18.93
CA ALA A 241 -6.60 15.72 -17.92
C ALA A 241 -7.09 17.17 -18.07
N GLN A 242 -7.43 17.83 -16.95
CA GLN A 242 -7.98 19.19 -16.91
C GLN A 242 -6.96 20.30 -17.24
N THR A 243 -5.88 19.98 -17.95
CA THR A 243 -4.85 20.89 -18.42
C THR A 243 -4.81 20.92 -19.94
N THR A 244 -5.96 20.90 -20.61
CA THR A 244 -6.02 21.46 -21.97
C THR A 244 -5.85 22.96 -21.80
N PRO A 245 -4.79 23.59 -22.33
CA PRO A 245 -4.76 25.04 -22.42
C PRO A 245 -6.02 25.42 -23.21
N LYS A 246 -6.81 26.37 -22.70
CA LYS A 246 -7.95 26.97 -23.40
C LYS A 246 -7.60 27.54 -24.80
N ASN A 247 -6.32 27.48 -25.21
CA ASN A 247 -5.79 27.95 -26.47
C ASN A 247 -5.47 26.84 -27.51
N ILE A 248 -5.47 25.53 -27.16
CA ILE A 248 -5.14 24.47 -28.14
C ILE A 248 -6.36 24.08 -29.00
N SER A 249 -7.58 24.24 -28.48
CA SER A 249 -8.81 23.93 -29.23
C SER A 249 -9.14 24.93 -30.36
N LEU A 250 -8.33 25.97 -30.55
CA LEU A 250 -8.55 27.02 -31.56
C LEU A 250 -7.71 26.84 -32.84
N LEU A 251 -6.76 25.90 -32.90
CA LEU A 251 -5.82 25.78 -34.03
C LEU A 251 -5.87 24.47 -34.84
N GLY A 252 -6.79 23.55 -34.53
CA GLY A 252 -6.80 22.21 -35.12
C GLY A 252 -8.14 21.78 -35.71
N ASN A 253 -8.80 22.62 -36.51
CA ASN A 253 -9.92 22.21 -37.36
C ASN A 253 -9.46 22.12 -38.82
N SER A 254 -8.79 21.02 -39.17
CA SER A 254 -8.80 20.45 -40.53
C SER A 254 -8.13 19.08 -40.50
N ASP A 255 -8.93 18.03 -40.37
CA ASP A 255 -8.90 16.94 -41.35
C ASP A 255 -10.02 15.93 -41.06
N ASP A 256 -10.95 15.88 -42.01
CA ASP A 256 -12.02 14.89 -42.10
C ASP A 256 -11.44 13.49 -42.29
N GLN A 257 -11.57 12.62 -41.29
CA GLN A 257 -11.66 11.17 -41.53
C GLN A 257 -12.89 10.60 -40.83
N LYS A 258 -13.84 10.16 -41.67
CA LYS A 258 -15.10 9.53 -41.31
C LYS A 258 -14.90 8.33 -40.38
N GLU A 259 -15.65 8.31 -39.30
CA GLU A 259 -15.85 7.14 -38.44
C GLU A 259 -16.37 5.93 -39.24
N PRO A 260 -15.89 4.70 -38.97
CA PRO A 260 -16.66 3.50 -39.24
C PRO A 260 -17.64 3.27 -38.08
N LYS A 261 -18.92 3.08 -38.44
CA LYS A 261 -20.03 2.77 -37.54
C LYS A 261 -19.75 1.50 -36.74
N ALA A 262 -19.98 1.60 -35.44
CA ALA A 262 -19.93 0.51 -34.47
C ALA A 262 -20.83 -0.67 -34.89
N THR A 263 -20.26 -1.87 -34.82
CA THR A 263 -21.05 -3.09 -34.61
C THR A 263 -20.72 -3.56 -33.20
N ASP A 264 -21.62 -3.26 -32.27
CA ASP A 264 -21.57 -3.71 -30.89
C ASP A 264 -21.83 -5.22 -30.81
N SER A 265 -20.98 -5.89 -30.04
CA SER A 265 -21.18 -7.14 -29.26
C SER A 265 -19.96 -8.06 -29.38
N LEU A 266 -19.15 -8.09 -28.30
CA LEU A 266 -18.04 -9.02 -27.96
C LEU A 266 -16.66 -8.39 -27.62
N LEU A 267 -16.54 -7.06 -27.51
CA LEU A 267 -15.24 -6.38 -27.29
C LEU A 267 -15.12 -5.58 -25.97
N GLU A 268 -15.93 -5.88 -24.96
CA GLU A 268 -15.89 -5.15 -23.68
C GLU A 268 -14.83 -5.63 -22.67
N GLU A 269 -14.06 -6.69 -22.94
CA GLU A 269 -13.26 -7.34 -21.89
C GLU A 269 -11.79 -6.89 -21.73
N THR A 270 -11.25 -5.97 -22.52
CA THR A 270 -9.85 -5.52 -22.34
C THR A 270 -9.65 -4.04 -22.70
N LYS A 271 -10.29 -3.13 -21.95
CA LYS A 271 -9.86 -1.72 -21.90
C LYS A 271 -8.54 -1.62 -21.12
N TYR A 272 -7.65 -0.72 -21.54
CA TYR A 272 -6.38 -0.45 -20.87
C TYR A 272 -6.60 -0.23 -19.39
N GLN A 273 -5.94 -1.05 -18.59
CA GLN A 273 -5.87 -0.84 -17.17
C GLN A 273 -4.54 -0.17 -16.89
N SER A 274 -4.60 1.08 -16.45
CA SER A 274 -3.51 1.70 -15.72
C SER A 274 -3.14 0.92 -14.49
N LEU A 275 -1.95 1.16 -13.95
CA LEU A 275 -1.57 0.70 -12.62
C LEU A 275 -2.72 0.87 -11.63
N MET A 276 -3.38 2.03 -11.56
CA MET A 276 -4.50 2.23 -10.64
C MET A 276 -5.74 1.38 -10.96
N SER A 277 -6.01 1.06 -12.24
CA SER A 277 -7.12 0.20 -12.65
C SER A 277 -6.83 -1.29 -12.50
N ILE A 278 -5.56 -1.69 -12.65
CA ILE A 278 -5.11 -3.06 -12.35
C ILE A 278 -5.08 -3.25 -10.84
N LEU A 279 -4.39 -2.38 -10.11
CA LEU A 279 -4.28 -2.44 -8.66
C LEU A 279 -5.65 -2.35 -7.97
N SER A 280 -6.59 -1.54 -8.47
CA SER A 280 -7.96 -1.51 -7.91
C SER A 280 -8.78 -2.78 -8.17
N LYS A 281 -8.35 -3.64 -9.09
CA LYS A 281 -8.96 -4.96 -9.37
C LYS A 281 -8.22 -6.11 -8.70
N ILE A 282 -7.04 -5.85 -8.15
CA ILE A 282 -6.26 -6.79 -7.35
C ILE A 282 -6.82 -6.78 -5.92
N SER A 283 -6.87 -7.94 -5.28
CA SER A 283 -7.37 -8.03 -3.91
C SER A 283 -6.44 -7.29 -2.94
N GLU A 284 -6.98 -6.79 -1.84
CA GLU A 284 -6.19 -6.11 -0.80
C GLU A 284 -5.00 -6.97 -0.33
N ASN A 285 -5.21 -8.28 -0.17
CA ASN A 285 -4.15 -9.21 0.24
C ASN A 285 -3.01 -9.34 -0.78
N GLU A 286 -3.33 -9.32 -2.08
CA GLU A 286 -2.33 -9.37 -3.14
C GLU A 286 -1.55 -8.05 -3.27
N LEU A 287 -2.24 -6.91 -3.10
CA LEU A 287 -1.59 -5.60 -3.05
C LEU A 287 -0.60 -5.53 -1.87
N ILE A 288 -1.06 -5.94 -0.69
CA ILE A 288 -0.23 -6.00 0.52
C ILE A 288 0.93 -6.99 0.32
N GLY A 289 0.68 -8.15 -0.29
CA GLY A 289 1.71 -9.14 -0.63
C GLY A 289 2.79 -8.56 -1.54
N GLY A 290 2.40 -7.96 -2.67
CA GLY A 290 3.33 -7.33 -3.61
C GLY A 290 4.14 -6.19 -2.98
N LEU A 291 3.52 -5.40 -2.11
CA LEU A 291 4.21 -4.36 -1.34
C LEU A 291 5.26 -4.95 -0.38
N CYS A 292 4.93 -6.04 0.32
CA CYS A 292 5.85 -6.75 1.21
C CYS A 292 7.05 -7.33 0.44
N ASP A 293 6.79 -7.96 -0.71
CA ASP A 293 7.83 -8.55 -1.55
C ASP A 293 8.76 -7.46 -2.10
N TYR A 294 8.20 -6.33 -2.52
CA TYR A 294 8.98 -5.17 -2.93
C TYR A 294 9.90 -4.69 -1.81
N ILE A 295 9.37 -4.44 -0.60
CA ILE A 295 10.17 -3.99 0.55
C ILE A 295 11.25 -5.01 0.90
N LYS A 296 10.96 -6.32 0.86
CA LYS A 296 11.96 -7.39 1.06
C LYS A 296 13.06 -7.39 0.00
N SER A 297 12.73 -7.05 -1.24
CA SER A 297 13.68 -7.06 -2.36
C SER A 297 14.70 -5.91 -2.33
N ILE A 298 14.44 -4.86 -1.55
CA ILE A 298 15.35 -3.70 -1.43
C ILE A 298 16.64 -4.14 -0.72
N ASN A 299 17.76 -4.02 -1.43
CA ASN A 299 19.08 -4.38 -0.92
C ASN A 299 20.09 -3.20 -0.97
N CYS A 300 19.69 -2.07 -1.57
CA CYS A 300 20.48 -0.84 -1.64
C CYS A 300 20.67 -0.25 -0.23
N LEU A 301 21.92 -0.03 0.19
CA LEU A 301 22.23 0.41 1.55
C LEU A 301 21.65 1.80 1.85
N GLU A 302 21.72 2.72 0.88
CA GLU A 302 21.17 4.05 0.99
C GLU A 302 19.65 4.01 1.19
N THR A 303 18.94 3.25 0.36
CA THR A 303 17.48 3.09 0.45
C THR A 303 17.07 2.40 1.77
N LEU A 304 17.88 1.47 2.29
CA LEU A 304 17.59 0.80 3.55
C LEU A 304 17.55 1.77 4.76
N GLU A 305 18.30 2.87 4.70
CA GLU A 305 18.34 3.89 5.75
C GLU A 305 17.33 5.02 5.54
N GLU A 306 16.62 5.05 4.40
CA GLU A 306 15.56 6.03 4.18
C GLU A 306 14.39 5.84 5.13
N VAL A 307 13.82 6.96 5.58
CA VAL A 307 12.64 6.97 6.45
C VAL A 307 11.38 7.01 5.60
N TRP A 308 10.59 5.94 5.69
CA TRP A 308 9.35 5.77 4.94
C TRP A 308 8.08 5.98 5.78
N VAL A 309 8.20 5.84 7.11
CA VAL A 309 7.11 6.15 8.04
C VAL A 309 7.62 7.11 9.11
N ARG A 310 7.00 8.27 9.23
CA ARG A 310 7.29 9.21 10.32
C ARG A 310 6.02 9.84 10.87
N ASN A 311 5.97 9.98 12.18
CA ASN A 311 4.97 10.78 12.86
C ASN A 311 5.60 11.52 14.03
N SER A 312 5.64 12.85 13.97
CA SER A 312 6.42 13.69 14.89
C SER A 312 5.68 14.03 16.18
N LYS A 313 4.38 13.77 16.28
CA LYS A 313 3.54 14.14 17.42
C LYS A 313 2.89 12.91 18.06
N PRO A 314 2.83 12.81 19.40
CA PRO A 314 3.30 13.76 20.41
C PRO A 314 4.82 13.82 20.57
N TYR A 315 5.53 12.83 20.04
CA TYR A 315 7.00 12.77 20.00
C TYR A 315 7.40 12.07 18.70
N SER A 316 8.60 12.33 18.20
CA SER A 316 9.01 11.78 16.91
C SER A 316 9.29 10.29 16.98
N ILE A 317 8.64 9.54 16.08
CA ILE A 317 8.98 8.17 15.74
C ILE A 317 9.19 8.12 14.23
N SER A 318 10.27 7.47 13.80
CA SER A 318 10.62 7.27 12.40
C SER A 318 11.00 5.82 12.17
N LEU A 319 10.46 5.18 11.13
CA LEU A 319 10.83 3.85 10.70
C LEU A 319 11.55 3.93 9.36
N THR A 320 12.73 3.34 9.31
CA THR A 320 13.49 3.16 8.07
C THR A 320 12.98 1.96 7.27
N VAL A 321 13.35 1.87 6.00
CA VAL A 321 13.06 0.68 5.17
C VAL A 321 13.63 -0.58 5.82
N ARG A 322 14.83 -0.52 6.42
CA ARG A 322 15.41 -1.63 7.20
C ARG A 322 14.48 -2.08 8.33
N LYS A 323 13.88 -1.15 9.08
CA LYS A 323 12.93 -1.47 10.13
C LYS A 323 11.64 -2.09 9.58
N LEU A 324 11.17 -1.62 8.42
CA LEU A 324 10.04 -2.24 7.72
C LEU A 324 10.35 -3.67 7.26
N GLN A 325 11.59 -3.96 6.82
CA GLN A 325 12.01 -5.33 6.52
C GLN A 325 12.05 -6.21 7.78
N GLU A 326 12.53 -5.70 8.91
CA GLU A 326 12.55 -6.43 10.18
C GLU A 326 11.14 -6.86 10.63
N ILE A 327 10.10 -6.06 10.35
CA ILE A 327 8.71 -6.43 10.63
C ILE A 327 8.32 -7.74 9.94
N LEU A 328 8.83 -7.97 8.73
CA LEU A 328 8.52 -9.13 7.89
C LEU A 328 9.39 -10.36 8.19
N LYS A 329 10.34 -10.27 9.14
CA LYS A 329 11.18 -11.38 9.58
C LYS A 329 10.53 -12.11 10.75
N GLU A 330 10.18 -13.38 10.55
CA GLU A 330 9.38 -14.16 11.50
C GLU A 330 10.11 -14.45 12.83
N ASP A 331 11.45 -14.48 12.79
CA ASP A 331 12.34 -14.71 13.93
C ASP A 331 12.58 -13.46 14.79
N LEU A 332 12.08 -12.30 14.36
CA LEU A 332 12.24 -11.04 15.10
C LEU A 332 10.94 -10.61 15.79
N PRO A 333 10.99 -10.19 17.07
CA PRO A 333 9.85 -9.59 17.74
C PRO A 333 9.59 -8.16 17.24
N MET A 334 8.35 -7.70 17.41
CA MET A 334 7.97 -6.32 17.10
C MET A 334 8.79 -5.30 17.93
N ASP A 335 9.17 -4.20 17.29
CA ASP A 335 9.80 -3.06 17.95
C ASP A 335 8.76 -2.15 18.65
N CYS A 336 9.11 -1.56 19.79
CA CYS A 336 8.22 -0.66 20.53
C CYS A 336 7.73 0.53 19.70
N ASP A 337 8.59 1.07 18.84
CA ASP A 337 8.26 2.21 17.98
C ASP A 337 7.19 1.83 16.95
N CYS A 338 7.21 0.59 16.46
CA CYS A 338 6.18 0.06 15.57
C CYS A 338 4.82 -0.02 16.28
N LEU A 339 4.79 -0.54 17.52
CA LEU A 339 3.56 -0.62 18.31
C LEU A 339 3.03 0.78 18.66
N ASN A 340 3.91 1.70 19.05
CA ASN A 340 3.53 3.07 19.39
C ASN A 340 2.95 3.82 18.18
N LEU A 341 3.50 3.60 16.97
CA LEU A 341 2.95 4.18 15.74
C LEU A 341 1.56 3.62 15.39
N VAL A 342 1.35 2.31 15.50
CA VAL A 342 0.03 1.74 15.19
C VAL A 342 -1.03 2.19 16.20
N ILE A 343 -0.67 2.35 17.48
CA ILE A 343 -1.57 2.88 18.51
C ILE A 343 -2.01 4.32 18.18
N ARG A 344 -1.09 5.15 17.70
CA ARG A 344 -1.43 6.50 17.22
C ARG A 344 -2.43 6.46 16.08
N LYS A 345 -2.22 5.55 15.13
CA LYS A 345 -3.17 5.32 14.03
C LYS A 345 -4.55 4.94 14.55
N PHE A 346 -4.67 3.97 15.46
CA PHE A 346 -5.97 3.57 16.02
C PHE A 346 -6.70 4.73 16.69
N MET A 347 -5.99 5.50 17.52
CA MET A 347 -6.56 6.70 18.14
C MET A 347 -7.03 7.69 17.08
N PHE A 348 -6.19 7.99 16.08
CA PHE A 348 -6.54 8.91 15.01
C PHE A 348 -7.79 8.46 14.25
N ASP A 349 -7.87 7.20 13.88
CA ASP A 349 -9.02 6.64 13.17
C ASP A 349 -10.31 6.72 14.01
N GLU A 350 -10.26 6.40 15.31
CA GLU A 350 -11.40 6.57 16.21
C GLU A 350 -11.84 8.04 16.32
N ILE A 351 -10.89 8.97 16.38
CA ILE A 351 -11.17 10.42 16.43
C ILE A 351 -11.88 10.87 15.14
N GLN A 352 -11.42 10.42 13.98
CA GLN A 352 -12.04 10.76 12.70
C GLN A 352 -13.43 10.14 12.58
N MET A 353 -13.62 8.89 13.03
CA MET A 353 -14.95 8.27 13.08
C MET A 353 -15.89 9.03 14.01
N MET A 354 -15.43 9.46 15.19
CA MET A 354 -16.22 10.26 16.12
C MET A 354 -16.67 11.59 15.48
N LYS A 355 -15.74 12.32 14.85
CA LYS A 355 -16.05 13.58 14.15
C LYS A 355 -17.12 13.40 13.08
N LYS A 356 -17.12 12.27 12.37
CA LYS A 356 -18.12 11.93 11.35
C LYS A 356 -19.48 11.52 11.94
N THR A 357 -19.49 10.73 13.01
CA THR A 357 -20.71 10.09 13.56
C THR A 357 -21.36 10.86 14.70
N LYS A 358 -20.71 11.93 15.21
CA LYS A 358 -21.10 12.65 16.45
C LYS A 358 -21.21 11.73 17.67
N GLY A 359 -20.53 10.58 17.65
CA GLY A 359 -20.48 9.62 18.76
C GLY A 359 -19.56 10.07 19.91
N THR A 360 -19.36 9.18 20.88
CA THR A 360 -18.43 9.38 22.00
C THR A 360 -17.20 8.47 21.86
N ILE A 361 -16.05 8.89 22.40
CA ILE A 361 -14.86 8.04 22.52
C ILE A 361 -14.97 7.28 23.85
N SER A 362 -15.12 5.96 23.78
CA SER A 362 -15.25 5.09 24.96
C SER A 362 -13.92 4.47 25.42
N LYS A 363 -12.88 4.52 24.57
CA LYS A 363 -11.57 3.89 24.81
C LYS A 363 -10.44 4.91 24.80
N HIS A 364 -9.42 4.64 25.60
CA HIS A 364 -8.16 5.37 25.57
C HIS A 364 -7.00 4.39 25.47
N TYR A 365 -6.10 4.64 24.52
CA TYR A 365 -4.97 3.77 24.25
C TYR A 365 -3.72 4.43 24.81
N LEU A 366 -3.04 3.74 25.72
CA LEU A 366 -1.70 4.12 26.17
C LEU A 366 -0.66 3.53 25.20
N ASP A 367 0.45 4.23 25.04
CA ASP A 367 1.62 3.72 24.34
C ASP A 367 2.61 3.08 25.33
N THR A 368 3.70 2.48 24.83
CA THR A 368 4.66 1.78 25.70
C THR A 368 5.46 2.71 26.61
N ARG A 369 5.42 4.05 26.42
CA ARG A 369 6.18 4.98 27.26
C ARG A 369 5.68 4.99 28.70
N PHE A 370 4.38 4.78 28.93
CA PHE A 370 3.85 4.64 30.30
C PHE A 370 4.66 3.58 31.06
N TRP A 371 4.90 2.44 30.43
CA TRP A 371 5.68 1.36 31.02
C TRP A 371 7.17 1.71 31.16
N MET A 372 7.77 2.30 30.13
CA MET A 372 9.19 2.67 30.14
C MET A 372 9.53 3.71 31.21
N ILE A 373 8.66 4.69 31.45
CA ILE A 373 8.87 5.76 32.45
C ILE A 373 8.84 5.21 33.88
N THR A 374 8.07 4.14 34.12
CA THR A 374 8.03 3.50 35.44
C THR A 374 9.30 2.71 35.78
N ASP A 375 10.24 2.55 34.83
CA ASP A 375 11.44 1.70 34.96
C ASP A 375 11.10 0.28 35.46
N TYR A 376 9.93 -0.22 35.06
CA TYR A 376 9.46 -1.54 35.48
C TYR A 376 10.41 -2.62 34.97
N GLY A 377 10.76 -3.57 35.86
CA GLY A 377 11.77 -4.60 35.59
C GLY A 377 13.16 -4.25 36.10
N ARG A 378 13.45 -2.97 36.37
CA ARG A 378 14.68 -2.56 37.08
C ARG A 378 14.49 -2.73 38.59
N HIS A 379 15.53 -3.24 39.25
CA HIS A 379 15.53 -3.41 40.70
C HIS A 379 15.27 -2.07 41.39
N PRO A 380 14.40 -1.99 42.43
CA PRO A 380 13.93 -0.72 43.01
C PRO A 380 15.02 0.29 43.33
N ASN A 381 16.16 -0.17 43.89
CA ASN A 381 17.30 0.68 44.25
C ASN A 381 17.99 1.36 43.05
N PHE A 382 17.74 0.91 41.81
CA PHE A 382 18.34 1.44 40.59
C PHE A 382 17.34 2.11 39.66
N ARG A 383 16.06 2.20 40.07
CA ARG A 383 15.05 2.94 39.30
C ARG A 383 15.40 4.42 39.34
N LYS A 384 15.22 5.11 38.21
CA LYS A 384 15.28 6.56 38.18
C LYS A 384 14.19 7.12 39.10
N LYS A 385 14.42 8.32 39.62
CA LYS A 385 13.37 9.06 40.34
C LYS A 385 12.21 9.29 39.37
N LEU A 386 11.00 8.89 39.76
CA LEU A 386 9.82 9.06 38.94
C LEU A 386 9.57 10.54 38.68
N ASP A 387 9.48 10.90 37.41
CA ASP A 387 8.98 12.19 36.97
C ASP A 387 7.46 12.08 36.73
N VAL A 388 6.68 12.66 37.64
CA VAL A 388 5.22 12.60 37.60
C VAL A 388 4.66 13.47 36.47
N ASP A 389 5.36 14.53 36.04
CA ASP A 389 4.98 15.33 34.88
C ASP A 389 5.10 14.49 33.61
N GLN A 390 6.24 13.85 33.38
CA GLN A 390 6.42 12.96 32.23
C GLN A 390 5.46 11.77 32.24
N LEU A 391 5.19 11.19 33.41
CA LEU A 391 4.20 10.11 33.53
C LEU A 391 2.79 10.61 33.17
N ALA A 392 2.41 11.81 33.63
CA ALA A 392 1.11 12.40 33.28
C ALA A 392 0.98 12.63 31.77
N GLU A 393 2.04 13.04 31.08
CA GLU A 393 2.03 13.19 29.61
C GLU A 393 1.70 11.89 28.86
N THR A 394 1.97 10.71 29.43
CA THR A 394 1.64 9.43 28.80
C THR A 394 0.17 9.06 28.84
N VAL A 395 -0.59 9.64 29.77
CA VAL A 395 -2.04 9.40 29.94
C VAL A 395 -2.89 10.62 29.52
N CYS A 396 -2.23 11.68 29.05
CA CYS A 396 -2.88 12.86 28.49
C CYS A 396 -3.59 12.54 27.17
N SER A 397 -4.52 13.40 26.78
CA SER A 397 -5.14 13.34 25.46
C SER A 397 -4.10 13.45 24.35
N TRP A 398 -4.29 12.67 23.28
CA TRP A 398 -3.43 12.73 22.10
C TRP A 398 -3.54 14.11 21.41
N PRO A 399 -2.44 14.64 20.81
CA PRO A 399 -2.44 15.94 20.14
C PRO A 399 -3.49 16.05 19.03
N GLY A 400 -4.05 17.25 18.81
CA GLY A 400 -5.01 17.49 17.73
C GLY A 400 -6.47 17.17 18.06
N VAL A 401 -6.79 16.94 19.34
CA VAL A 401 -8.15 16.62 19.77
C VAL A 401 -8.60 17.39 21.01
N ASN A 402 -9.88 17.78 20.99
CA ASN A 402 -10.62 18.31 22.14
C ASN A 402 -11.49 17.22 22.82
N TYR A 403 -11.03 15.96 22.88
CA TYR A 403 -11.56 15.02 23.88
C TYR A 403 -10.64 15.09 25.08
N SER A 404 -11.20 15.35 26.25
CA SER A 404 -10.39 15.45 27.45
C SER A 404 -10.56 14.19 28.27
N VAL A 405 -9.46 13.47 28.52
CA VAL A 405 -9.41 12.50 29.63
C VAL A 405 -9.88 13.18 30.92
N SER A 406 -9.68 14.51 31.06
CA SER A 406 -10.16 15.32 32.18
C SER A 406 -11.69 15.47 32.32
N ARG A 407 -12.46 15.07 31.30
CA ARG A 407 -13.93 15.08 31.31
C ARG A 407 -14.55 13.76 31.78
N CYS A 408 -13.74 12.76 32.15
CA CYS A 408 -14.18 11.48 32.75
C CYS A 408 -14.63 11.65 34.22
N LYS A 409 -15.54 12.58 34.47
CA LYS A 409 -16.13 12.84 35.79
C LYS A 409 -17.47 12.10 35.89
N LEU A 410 -17.43 10.79 36.12
CA LEU A 410 -18.66 10.04 36.44
C LEU A 410 -19.07 10.32 37.89
N VAL A 411 -19.83 11.40 38.11
CA VAL A 411 -20.59 11.61 39.35
C VAL A 411 -21.96 10.95 39.15
N ARG A 412 -22.07 9.66 39.45
CA ARG A 412 -23.38 9.00 39.58
C ARG A 412 -24.00 9.44 40.92
N HIS A 413 -24.71 10.56 40.94
CA HIS A 413 -25.78 10.70 41.94
C HIS A 413 -26.86 9.68 41.56
N HIS A 414 -26.92 8.55 42.27
CA HIS A 414 -28.09 7.69 42.26
C HIS A 414 -29.26 8.51 42.83
N PHE A 415 -30.03 9.16 41.95
CA PHE A 415 -31.35 9.64 42.35
C PHE A 415 -32.31 8.44 42.26
N PRO A 416 -32.97 8.05 43.36
CA PRO A 416 -33.99 7.01 43.29
C PRO A 416 -35.07 7.42 42.28
N ILE A 417 -35.59 6.42 41.56
CA ILE A 417 -36.57 6.51 40.46
C ILE A 417 -37.72 7.52 40.68
N PRO A 418 -38.24 7.77 41.90
CA PRO A 418 -39.31 8.76 42.10
C PRO A 418 -38.91 10.21 41.79
N ILE A 419 -37.63 10.58 41.86
CA ILE A 419 -37.17 11.98 41.66
C ILE A 419 -37.06 12.30 40.15
N LEU A 420 -36.73 11.32 39.32
CA LEU A 420 -36.69 11.47 37.85
C LEU A 420 -38.08 11.78 37.26
N ALA A 421 -39.14 11.21 37.84
CA ALA A 421 -40.51 11.48 37.43
C ALA A 421 -40.95 12.93 37.77
N ILE A 422 -40.48 13.48 38.89
CA ILE A 422 -40.81 14.85 39.33
C ILE A 422 -40.10 15.91 38.47
N ILE A 423 -38.87 15.64 38.04
CA ILE A 423 -38.10 16.53 37.15
C ILE A 423 -38.69 16.52 35.73
N ALA A 424 -39.18 15.35 35.25
CA ALA A 424 -39.79 15.22 33.92
C ALA A 424 -41.09 16.03 33.76
N THR A 425 -41.86 16.23 34.85
CA THR A 425 -43.11 17.01 34.80
C THR A 425 -42.93 18.51 35.00
N SER A 426 -41.77 18.99 35.48
CA SER A 426 -41.57 20.39 35.88
C SER A 426 -40.64 21.21 34.97
N LEU A 427 -39.91 20.59 34.04
CA LEU A 427 -38.94 21.26 33.17
C LEU A 427 -39.14 20.95 31.68
N LEU A 428 -40.31 21.32 31.14
CA LEU A 428 -40.56 21.24 29.69
C LEU A 428 -39.76 22.27 28.86
N VAL A 429 -38.92 23.11 29.49
CA VAL A 429 -38.13 24.16 28.82
C VAL A 429 -36.62 23.86 28.81
N HIS A 430 -36.13 22.80 29.48
CA HIS A 430 -34.69 22.51 29.60
C HIS A 430 -34.26 21.17 28.99
N VAL A 431 -35.10 20.53 28.18
CA VAL A 431 -34.77 19.25 27.54
C VAL A 431 -33.57 19.38 26.58
N ASN A 432 -33.34 20.56 25.99
CA ASN A 432 -32.14 20.83 25.19
C ASN A 432 -30.87 21.10 26.01
N ALA A 433 -30.99 21.43 27.30
CA ALA A 433 -29.83 21.68 28.17
C ALA A 433 -29.35 20.38 28.86
N LEU A 434 -30.24 19.44 29.17
CA LEU A 434 -29.84 18.10 29.65
C LEU A 434 -29.39 17.17 28.53
N ALA A 435 -29.91 17.33 27.30
CA ALA A 435 -29.38 16.63 26.12
C ALA A 435 -27.95 17.08 25.74
N LEU A 436 -27.45 18.18 26.31
CA LEU A 436 -26.08 18.67 26.15
C LEU A 436 -25.10 18.21 27.23
N VAL A 437 -25.53 17.33 28.17
CA VAL A 437 -24.66 16.73 29.21
C VAL A 437 -24.46 15.23 28.95
N VAL A 438 -24.31 14.83 27.68
CA VAL A 438 -23.66 13.55 27.38
C VAL A 438 -22.15 13.83 27.35
N THR A 439 -21.56 13.90 28.54
CA THR A 439 -20.11 14.02 28.70
C THR A 439 -19.43 12.78 28.12
N ASN A 440 -18.55 12.98 27.13
CA ASN A 440 -17.58 11.98 26.64
C ASN A 440 -16.90 11.30 27.84
N SER A 441 -17.36 10.11 28.22
CA SER A 441 -16.84 9.36 29.35
C SER A 441 -16.01 8.23 28.77
N ILE A 442 -14.70 8.31 28.92
CA ILE A 442 -13.80 7.20 28.58
C ILE A 442 -14.07 6.11 29.60
N LEU A 443 -14.55 4.96 29.13
CA LEU A 443 -14.93 3.82 29.95
C LEU A 443 -13.79 2.82 30.10
N GLN A 444 -12.89 2.78 29.11
CA GLN A 444 -11.82 1.79 29.03
C GLN A 444 -10.45 2.39 28.75
N ILE A 445 -9.42 1.86 29.40
CA ILE A 445 -8.01 2.18 29.11
C ILE A 445 -7.30 0.89 28.68
N LEU A 446 -6.72 0.92 27.49
CA LEU A 446 -5.96 -0.17 26.90
C LEU A 446 -4.47 0.11 27.09
N ILE A 447 -3.77 -0.79 27.79
CA ILE A 447 -2.39 -0.63 28.22
C ILE A 447 -1.54 -1.77 27.64
N PRO A 448 -0.73 -1.52 26.60
CA PRO A 448 0.24 -2.49 26.14
C PRO A 448 1.42 -2.55 27.13
N ILE A 449 1.78 -3.76 27.55
CA ILE A 449 2.88 -4.01 28.48
C ILE A 449 4.01 -4.73 27.75
N VAL A 450 5.21 -4.17 27.84
CA VAL A 450 6.44 -4.77 27.30
C VAL A 450 7.08 -5.66 28.37
N GLN A 451 7.28 -6.94 28.06
CA GLN A 451 7.95 -7.91 28.92
C GLN A 451 9.46 -8.00 28.59
N PHE A 452 10.19 -8.75 29.42
CA PHE A 452 11.55 -9.17 29.09
C PHE A 452 11.55 -9.94 27.75
N ASN A 453 12.55 -9.68 26.90
CA ASN A 453 12.68 -10.20 25.53
C ASN A 453 11.73 -9.60 24.48
N LYS A 454 11.25 -8.37 24.66
CA LYS A 454 10.43 -7.63 23.67
C LYS A 454 9.11 -8.34 23.31
N THR A 455 8.51 -9.07 24.25
CA THR A 455 7.16 -9.62 24.06
C THR A 455 6.11 -8.70 24.68
N PHE A 456 4.87 -8.79 24.21
CA PHE A 456 3.80 -7.86 24.57
C PHE A 456 2.60 -8.58 25.21
N ILE A 457 1.95 -7.91 26.15
CA ILE A 457 0.65 -8.30 26.76
C ILE A 457 -0.25 -7.07 26.72
N LEU A 458 -1.56 -7.27 26.56
CA LEU A 458 -2.52 -6.17 26.67
C LEU A 458 -3.32 -6.28 27.98
N PHE A 459 -3.35 -5.18 28.73
CA PHE A 459 -4.25 -5.01 29.87
C PHE A 459 -5.34 -4.02 29.47
N ILE A 460 -6.60 -4.37 29.73
CA ILE A 460 -7.74 -3.48 29.46
C ILE A 460 -8.45 -3.23 30.77
N LEU A 461 -8.43 -1.98 31.21
CA LEU A 461 -9.11 -1.54 32.41
C LEU A 461 -10.51 -1.05 32.02
N ASN A 462 -11.56 -1.67 32.53
CA ASN A 462 -12.94 -1.22 32.37
C ASN A 462 -13.44 -0.60 33.68
N GLN A 463 -13.61 0.72 33.68
CA GLN A 463 -14.00 1.47 34.86
C GLN A 463 -15.47 1.26 35.27
N ASP A 464 -16.35 0.95 34.32
CA ASP A 464 -17.77 0.76 34.60
C ASP A 464 -18.02 -0.54 35.36
N THR A 465 -17.38 -1.62 34.91
CA THR A 465 -17.51 -2.94 35.55
C THR A 465 -16.46 -3.18 36.64
N ARG A 466 -15.49 -2.27 36.80
CA ARG A 466 -14.30 -2.46 37.67
C ARG A 466 -13.61 -3.78 37.38
N THR A 467 -13.26 -3.97 36.11
CA THR A 467 -12.65 -5.20 35.60
C THR A 467 -11.34 -4.91 34.89
N VAL A 468 -10.37 -5.80 35.05
CA VAL A 468 -9.09 -5.83 34.35
C VAL A 468 -9.07 -7.07 33.47
N TYR A 469 -9.18 -6.88 32.16
CA TYR A 469 -9.00 -7.94 31.18
C TYR A 469 -7.51 -8.08 30.84
N ILE A 470 -7.01 -9.31 30.85
CA ILE A 470 -5.63 -9.65 30.54
C ILE A 470 -5.61 -10.53 29.29
N LEU A 471 -5.01 -10.01 28.23
CA LEU A 471 -4.86 -10.68 26.95
C LEU A 471 -3.37 -10.94 26.69
N ASP A 472 -2.95 -12.16 26.97
CA ASP A 472 -1.56 -12.59 26.90
C ASP A 472 -1.37 -13.63 25.78
N PRO A 473 -0.83 -13.23 24.62
CA PRO A 473 -0.60 -14.16 23.52
C PRO A 473 0.66 -15.02 23.70
N THR A 474 1.35 -14.91 24.84
CA THR A 474 2.62 -15.61 25.06
C THR A 474 2.45 -16.91 25.84
N PRO A 475 3.23 -17.97 25.53
CA PRO A 475 3.13 -19.26 26.23
C PRO A 475 3.20 -19.12 27.74
N LEU A 476 2.29 -19.80 28.44
CA LEU A 476 2.27 -19.81 29.91
C LEU A 476 3.51 -20.53 30.43
N ASP A 477 4.33 -19.84 31.22
CA ASP A 477 5.45 -20.47 31.92
C ASP A 477 4.90 -21.54 32.88
N PRO A 478 5.43 -22.79 32.84
CA PRO A 478 5.00 -23.88 33.70
C PRO A 478 4.91 -23.54 35.19
N VAL A 479 5.74 -22.60 35.68
CA VAL A 479 5.72 -22.12 37.07
C VAL A 479 4.36 -21.53 37.46
N TYR A 480 3.62 -20.95 36.51
CA TYR A 480 2.31 -20.33 36.75
C TYR A 480 1.13 -21.25 36.43
N LYS A 481 1.37 -22.52 36.06
CA LYS A 481 0.31 -23.47 35.65
C LYS A 481 -0.83 -23.58 36.66
N TYR A 482 -0.51 -23.61 37.96
CA TYR A 482 -1.50 -23.76 39.04
C TYR A 482 -2.00 -22.43 39.60
N ASN A 483 -1.33 -21.32 39.28
CA ASN A 483 -1.76 -19.98 39.68
C ASN A 483 -1.40 -18.96 38.57
N PRO A 484 -2.19 -18.91 37.48
CA PRO A 484 -1.91 -18.03 36.35
C PRO A 484 -1.89 -16.54 36.75
N ASN A 485 -2.73 -16.14 37.69
CA ASN A 485 -2.81 -14.76 38.19
C ASN A 485 -1.47 -14.26 38.76
N ALA A 486 -0.68 -15.14 39.38
CA ALA A 486 0.62 -14.78 39.96
C ALA A 486 1.60 -14.17 38.93
N ARG A 487 1.46 -14.54 37.64
CA ARG A 487 2.25 -13.99 36.52
C ARG A 487 2.05 -12.48 36.33
N TYR A 488 0.87 -11.99 36.70
CA TYR A 488 0.40 -10.64 36.40
C TYR A 488 0.41 -9.71 37.62
N VAL A 489 0.44 -10.26 38.85
CA VAL A 489 0.40 -9.49 40.11
C VAL A 489 1.37 -8.32 40.12
N LYS A 490 2.66 -8.55 39.83
CA LYS A 490 3.65 -7.46 39.85
C LYS A 490 3.34 -6.36 38.82
N LYS A 491 2.77 -6.72 37.67
CA LYS A 491 2.42 -5.77 36.60
C LYS A 491 1.21 -4.95 37.01
N LEU A 492 0.21 -5.61 37.58
CA LEU A 492 -0.99 -4.95 38.09
C LEU A 492 -0.67 -3.99 39.24
N LEU A 493 0.22 -4.38 40.17
CA LEU A 493 0.72 -3.48 41.23
C LEU A 493 1.42 -2.24 40.66
N CYS A 494 2.17 -2.38 39.57
CA CYS A 494 2.78 -1.24 38.89
C CYS A 494 1.71 -0.29 38.34
N ILE A 495 0.70 -0.82 37.65
CA ILE A 495 -0.41 0.00 37.13
C ILE A 495 -1.17 0.67 38.28
N ALA A 496 -1.51 -0.08 39.33
CA ALA A 496 -2.18 0.43 40.52
C ALA A 496 -1.39 1.52 41.26
N GLU A 497 -0.06 1.46 41.24
CA GLU A 497 0.77 2.48 41.85
C GLU A 497 0.85 3.75 40.99
N PHE A 498 1.07 3.61 39.68
CA PHE A 498 1.48 4.74 38.82
C PHE A 498 0.34 5.35 38.03
N LEU A 499 -0.66 4.57 37.58
CA LEU A 499 -1.79 5.11 36.81
C LEU A 499 -2.60 6.12 37.63
N PRO A 500 -2.95 5.88 38.91
CA PRO A 500 -3.61 6.89 39.75
C PRO A 500 -2.77 8.16 39.95
N LYS A 501 -1.45 8.05 40.07
CA LYS A 501 -0.55 9.22 40.19
C LYS A 501 -0.60 10.08 38.92
N ALA A 502 -0.55 9.45 37.74
CA ALA A 502 -0.68 10.13 36.47
C ALA A 502 -2.07 10.77 36.31
N MET A 503 -3.12 10.00 36.58
CA MET A 503 -4.51 10.42 36.41
C MET A 503 -4.95 11.49 37.40
N SER A 504 -4.44 11.49 38.64
CA SER A 504 -4.72 12.56 39.60
C SER A 504 -4.19 13.92 39.16
N LYS A 505 -3.13 13.93 38.32
CA LYS A 505 -2.56 15.14 37.73
C LYS A 505 -3.32 15.58 36.48
N VAL A 506 -3.64 14.65 35.57
CA VAL A 506 -4.33 14.94 34.30
C VAL A 506 -5.84 15.19 34.49
N CYS A 507 -6.47 14.42 35.37
CA CYS A 507 -7.89 14.50 35.70
C CYS A 507 -8.13 14.36 37.21
N PRO A 508 -7.90 15.44 37.99
CA PRO A 508 -8.21 15.45 39.41
C PRO A 508 -9.67 15.08 39.67
N GLY A 509 -9.90 14.12 40.58
CA GLY A 509 -11.24 13.65 40.96
C GLY A 509 -11.89 12.64 39.99
N SER A 510 -11.15 12.11 39.01
CA SER A 510 -11.63 10.95 38.24
C SER A 510 -11.65 9.68 39.06
N ARG A 511 -12.52 8.73 38.70
CA ARG A 511 -12.49 7.36 39.24
C ARG A 511 -11.28 6.55 38.75
N TRP A 512 -10.48 7.09 37.83
CA TRP A 512 -9.22 6.47 37.39
C TRP A 512 -8.10 6.59 38.43
N SER A 513 -8.34 7.30 39.53
CA SER A 513 -7.47 7.26 40.72
C SER A 513 -7.82 6.13 41.69
N GLU A 514 -8.84 5.30 41.41
CA GLU A 514 -9.13 4.11 42.20
C GLU A 514 -7.99 3.09 42.09
N ASP A 515 -7.81 2.28 43.13
CA ASP A 515 -6.83 1.19 43.12
C ASP A 515 -7.33 0.03 42.24
N VAL A 516 -6.78 -0.06 41.03
CA VAL A 516 -7.14 -1.11 40.06
C VAL A 516 -6.68 -2.51 40.48
N PHE A 517 -5.84 -2.64 41.51
CA PHE A 517 -5.49 -3.95 42.06
C PHE A 517 -6.69 -4.65 42.70
N LEU A 518 -7.66 -3.87 43.18
CA LEU A 518 -8.90 -4.36 43.80
C LEU A 518 -10.00 -4.70 42.79
N TRP A 519 -9.76 -4.47 41.50
CA TRP A 519 -10.72 -4.74 40.43
C TRP A 519 -10.75 -6.24 40.09
N CYS A 520 -11.86 -6.71 39.51
CA CYS A 520 -12.00 -8.09 39.08
C CYS A 520 -10.98 -8.39 37.97
N GLN A 521 -10.19 -9.46 38.09
CA GLN A 521 -9.17 -9.82 37.10
C GLN A 521 -9.67 -10.98 36.25
N ILE A 522 -9.72 -10.78 34.94
CA ILE A 522 -10.18 -11.78 33.96
C ILE A 522 -9.05 -12.02 32.96
N ILE A 523 -8.46 -13.22 33.00
CA ILE A 523 -7.54 -13.70 31.95
C ILE A 523 -8.39 -14.34 30.86
N LEU A 524 -8.32 -13.82 29.64
CA LEU A 524 -9.07 -14.40 28.52
C LEU A 524 -8.38 -15.69 28.05
N SER A 525 -9.09 -16.81 28.07
CA SER A 525 -8.58 -18.13 27.69
C SER A 525 -8.46 -18.32 26.19
N ASP A 526 -9.25 -17.59 25.41
CA ASP A 526 -9.40 -17.81 23.97
C ASP A 526 -8.38 -17.00 23.13
N VAL A 527 -7.34 -16.51 23.80
CA VAL A 527 -6.24 -15.79 23.16
C VAL A 527 -5.32 -16.82 22.49
N PRO A 528 -5.06 -16.71 21.17
CA PRO A 528 -4.17 -17.64 20.48
C PRO A 528 -2.77 -17.51 21.08
N ILE A 529 -2.28 -18.63 21.63
CA ILE A 529 -0.94 -18.73 22.16
C ILE A 529 -0.04 -19.14 21.00
N GLU A 530 0.72 -18.16 20.50
CA GLU A 530 1.62 -18.34 19.37
C GLU A 530 3.07 -18.18 19.83
N ASN A 531 4.00 -18.15 18.87
CA ASN A 531 5.39 -17.85 19.17
C ASN A 531 5.55 -16.42 19.74
N ARG A 532 6.55 -16.24 20.61
CA ARG A 532 6.81 -15.02 21.39
C ARG A 532 6.97 -13.78 20.50
N GLU A 533 7.55 -13.95 19.32
CA GLU A 533 7.85 -12.92 18.33
C GLU A 533 6.57 -12.30 17.74
N LEU A 534 5.45 -13.04 17.73
CA LEU A 534 4.16 -12.56 17.23
C LEU A 534 3.37 -11.74 18.24
N SER A 535 3.76 -11.74 19.52
CA SER A 535 2.99 -11.15 20.61
C SER A 535 2.63 -9.67 20.40
N GLY A 536 3.54 -8.85 19.86
CA GLY A 536 3.27 -7.44 19.56
C GLY A 536 2.21 -7.25 18.47
N TYR A 537 2.26 -8.09 17.43
CA TYR A 537 1.30 -8.06 16.33
C TYR A 537 -0.09 -8.48 16.79
N LEU A 538 -0.16 -9.53 17.62
CA LEU A 538 -1.41 -9.98 18.23
C LEU A 538 -1.99 -8.93 19.19
N VAL A 539 -1.15 -8.31 20.03
CA VAL A 539 -1.59 -7.20 20.91
C VAL A 539 -2.16 -6.03 20.08
N SER A 540 -1.51 -5.66 18.98
CA SER A 540 -2.05 -4.62 18.09
C SER A 540 -3.40 -5.00 17.49
N LEU A 541 -3.58 -6.27 17.11
CA LEU A 541 -4.85 -6.79 16.62
C LEU A 541 -5.93 -6.75 17.72
N PHE A 542 -5.61 -7.19 18.93
CA PHE A 542 -6.53 -7.18 20.07
C PHE A 542 -7.01 -5.76 20.37
N MET A 543 -6.11 -4.77 20.38
CA MET A 543 -6.46 -3.37 20.58
C MET A 543 -7.43 -2.88 19.49
N CYS A 544 -7.23 -3.29 18.24
CA CYS A 544 -8.08 -2.90 17.11
C CYS A 544 -9.49 -3.51 17.17
N ILE A 545 -9.60 -4.81 17.47
CA ILE A 545 -10.88 -5.55 17.38
C ILE A 545 -11.70 -5.57 18.67
N TRP A 546 -11.13 -5.14 19.80
CA TRP A 546 -11.79 -5.19 21.10
C TRP A 546 -13.14 -4.47 21.08
N LYS A 547 -14.24 -5.14 21.41
CA LYS A 547 -15.58 -4.54 21.53
C LYS A 547 -16.24 -4.99 22.83
N ASP A 548 -16.07 -4.18 23.88
CA ASP A 548 -16.80 -4.28 25.14
C ASP A 548 -17.06 -5.72 25.59
N GLU A 549 -15.97 -6.45 25.85
CA GLU A 549 -15.92 -7.82 26.43
C GLU A 549 -15.88 -9.00 25.45
N GLU A 550 -16.03 -8.78 24.14
CA GLU A 550 -15.83 -9.84 23.14
C GLU A 550 -14.59 -9.63 22.27
N LEU A 551 -13.75 -10.66 22.19
CA LEU A 551 -12.63 -10.75 21.25
C LEU A 551 -13.00 -11.69 20.09
N ARG A 552 -13.65 -11.15 19.06
CA ARG A 552 -13.95 -11.93 17.84
C ARG A 552 -12.74 -11.91 16.91
N LEU A 553 -11.83 -12.84 17.13
CA LEU A 553 -10.62 -12.94 16.32
C LEU A 553 -10.96 -13.30 14.87
N PRO A 554 -10.36 -12.62 13.88
CA PRO A 554 -10.41 -13.08 12.50
C PRO A 554 -9.69 -14.43 12.39
N ILE A 555 -10.04 -15.21 11.37
CA ILE A 555 -9.32 -16.46 11.05
C ILE A 555 -7.89 -16.07 10.67
N LEU A 556 -6.96 -16.25 11.60
CA LEU A 556 -5.53 -16.08 11.39
C LEU A 556 -5.03 -17.29 10.58
N LYS A 557 -4.68 -17.07 9.31
CA LYS A 557 -4.14 -18.13 8.44
C LYS A 557 -2.74 -18.56 8.88
N ASP A 558 -1.86 -17.57 9.13
CA ASP A 558 -0.54 -17.74 9.72
C ASP A 558 -0.02 -16.41 10.30
N GLY A 559 1.10 -16.45 11.02
CA GLY A 559 1.71 -15.27 11.65
C GLY A 559 2.36 -14.30 10.66
N TYR A 560 2.72 -14.76 9.46
CA TYR A 560 3.32 -13.92 8.42
C TYR A 560 2.28 -13.00 7.79
N GLU A 561 1.08 -13.50 7.51
CA GLU A 561 -0.05 -12.69 7.04
C GLU A 561 -0.36 -11.55 8.02
N LEU A 562 -0.34 -11.81 9.33
CA LEU A 562 -0.54 -10.77 10.34
C LEU A 562 0.54 -9.68 10.27
N ARG A 563 1.80 -10.04 10.04
CA ARG A 563 2.91 -9.09 9.88
C ARG A 563 2.74 -8.24 8.61
N LYS A 564 2.31 -8.85 7.50
CA LYS A 564 2.03 -8.14 6.24
C LYS A 564 0.92 -7.10 6.42
N GLN A 565 -0.19 -7.50 7.04
CA GLN A 565 -1.32 -6.61 7.34
C GLN A 565 -0.88 -5.46 8.26
N PHE A 566 -0.10 -5.77 9.30
CA PHE A 566 0.45 -4.75 10.20
C PHE A 566 1.36 -3.74 9.47
N MET A 567 2.26 -4.22 8.61
CA MET A 567 3.14 -3.34 7.82
C MET A 567 2.33 -2.42 6.91
N ALA A 568 1.29 -2.95 6.25
CA ALA A 568 0.38 -2.16 5.42
C ALA A 568 -0.31 -1.06 6.24
N GLN A 569 -0.80 -1.37 7.44
CA GLN A 569 -1.42 -0.38 8.34
C GLN A 569 -0.47 0.78 8.69
N LEU A 570 0.82 0.51 8.90
CA LEU A 570 1.81 1.56 9.18
C LEU A 570 2.06 2.45 7.97
N LEU A 571 2.14 1.87 6.77
CA LEU A 571 2.41 2.62 5.54
C LEU A 571 1.19 3.40 5.05
N THR A 572 -0.03 2.92 5.31
CA THR A 572 -1.28 3.63 4.98
C THR A 572 -1.72 4.63 6.04
N TYR A 573 -0.89 4.88 7.06
CA TYR A 573 -1.21 5.84 8.11
C TYR A 573 -1.33 7.26 7.55
N LYS A 574 -2.51 7.87 7.69
CA LYS A 574 -2.84 9.19 7.10
C LYS A 574 -1.95 10.34 7.56
N ASP A 575 -1.41 10.28 8.77
CA ASP A 575 -0.49 11.28 9.31
C ASP A 575 0.98 10.86 9.14
N ASN A 576 1.28 10.06 8.10
CA ASN A 576 2.65 9.74 7.72
C ASN A 576 3.30 10.96 7.04
N GLU A 577 4.21 11.61 7.76
CA GLU A 577 4.93 12.81 7.32
C GLU A 577 5.97 12.54 6.20
N CYS A 578 6.19 11.27 5.85
CA CYS A 578 7.15 10.85 4.84
C CYS A 578 6.51 10.22 3.61
N GLU A 579 5.22 10.48 3.34
CA GLU A 579 4.55 9.96 2.14
C GLU A 579 5.30 10.37 0.86
N ASP A 580 5.86 11.57 0.79
CA ASP A 580 6.63 12.06 -0.37
C ASP A 580 7.99 11.37 -0.56
N ASN A 581 8.53 10.74 0.49
CA ASN A 581 9.76 9.94 0.39
C ASN A 581 9.51 8.59 -0.29
N LEU A 582 8.25 8.15 -0.38
CA LEU A 582 7.92 6.85 -0.92
C LEU A 582 8.06 6.85 -2.46
N PRO A 583 8.67 5.82 -3.06
CA PRO A 583 8.69 5.67 -4.51
C PRO A 583 7.28 5.74 -5.10
N ALA A 584 7.13 6.32 -6.31
CA ALA A 584 5.82 6.51 -6.95
C ALA A 584 4.97 5.22 -6.97
N GLY A 585 5.57 4.10 -7.40
CA GLY A 585 4.89 2.80 -7.41
C GLY A 585 4.42 2.36 -6.02
N VAL A 586 5.18 2.61 -4.95
CA VAL A 586 4.74 2.30 -3.57
C VAL A 586 3.52 3.14 -3.20
N ARG A 587 3.52 4.42 -3.53
CA ARG A 587 2.36 5.31 -3.28
C ARG A 587 1.11 4.82 -4.02
N ASP A 588 1.26 4.30 -5.23
CA ASP A 588 0.12 3.77 -6.01
C ASP A 588 -0.46 2.49 -5.37
N PHE A 589 0.39 1.58 -4.88
CA PHE A 589 -0.04 0.42 -4.08
C PHE A 589 -0.82 0.86 -2.83
N LEU A 590 -0.28 1.82 -2.07
CA LEU A 590 -0.92 2.32 -0.85
C LEU A 590 -2.25 3.04 -1.13
N ARG A 591 -2.35 3.79 -2.23
CA ARG A 591 -3.62 4.40 -2.66
C ARG A 591 -4.69 3.35 -2.94
N CYS A 592 -4.32 2.22 -3.57
CA CYS A 592 -5.26 1.15 -3.85
C CYS A 592 -5.68 0.38 -2.59
N ILE A 593 -4.74 0.09 -1.69
CA ILE A 593 -5.04 -0.52 -0.38
C ILE A 593 -5.99 0.39 0.43
N ASN A 594 -5.77 1.70 0.43
CA ASN A 594 -6.65 2.65 1.11
C ASN A 594 -8.05 2.70 0.49
N ALA A 595 -8.16 2.56 -0.84
CA ALA A 595 -9.44 2.56 -1.55
C ALA A 595 -10.28 1.31 -1.27
N THR A 596 -9.67 0.17 -0.94
CA THR A 596 -10.38 -1.06 -0.56
C THR A 596 -10.87 -1.03 0.90
N GLN A 597 -10.28 -0.19 1.75
CA GLN A 597 -10.62 -0.07 3.17
C GLN A 597 -11.70 0.99 3.49
N SER A 598 -11.98 1.89 2.54
CA SER A 598 -13.00 2.96 2.66
C SER A 598 -14.38 2.49 2.22
#